data_AF-A0AAV1L8P1-F1
#
_entry.id   AF-A0AAV1L8P1-F1
#
_cell.length_a   1.000
_cell.length_b   1.000
_cell.length_c   1.000
_cell.angle_alpha   90.00
_cell.angle_beta   90.00
_cell.angle_gamma   90.00
#
_symmetry.space_group_name_H-M   'P 1'
#
loop_
_entity.id
_entity.type
_entity.pdbx_description
1 polymer ?
#
loop_
_entity_poly.entity_id
_entity_poly.type
_entity_poly.pdbx_seq_one_letter_code
_entity_poly.pdbx_strand_id
1 'polypeptide(L)'
;MFKTTRREYIKKIKFRTNKLCPSLNYLQNDFLDNYLDADLQKYLFPINLVQFVLFSPKYNIRDNFITSNNRTINCISLLISFCFILSYIIIIAFDDPIKKFEKLLLTLFVLKYFLYCVGCGLNSIVNIIQSDTHVMLILTIQKIKKYFKLVTIDNRSIIISWVHVLILCSFYILYYLFHIIKEKLTLTMVFTYLLLLLADLNTVYMLRMIKLLRNYLVLWITEMKQFNTSVVNEYHSNKPTRLLVFWQTKVSVLKRILDATYICKELCEIPIPNMGSYTLFLFMFTLKNITLLFLISFEREKYFVALKNTEVVLLMTTVADVSPDERLAYKTLRRLNRAAYKMMNSSSMVTVDAKLPLRIISVLATYVIVLLQFAFL
;
A
#
# COMPACT_ATOMS: atom_id res chain seq x y z
N MET A 1 12.49 -2.90 35.63
CA MET A 1 13.84 -2.31 35.42
C MET A 1 13.95 -1.41 34.16
N PHE A 2 13.13 -1.55 33.11
CA PHE A 2 13.22 -0.71 31.89
C PHE A 2 12.53 0.68 31.92
N LYS A 3 11.68 0.98 32.92
CA LYS A 3 10.99 2.29 33.00
C LYS A 3 11.87 3.44 33.52
N THR A 4 12.93 3.13 34.27
CA THR A 4 13.80 4.13 34.90
C THR A 4 14.77 4.77 33.90
N THR A 5 15.29 3.97 32.95
CA THR A 5 16.24 4.41 31.92
C THR A 5 15.62 5.38 30.91
N ARG A 6 14.32 5.23 30.57
CA ARG A 6 13.63 6.15 29.64
C ARG A 6 13.40 7.53 30.23
N ARG A 7 13.04 7.62 31.53
CA ARG A 7 12.87 8.91 32.22
C ARG A 7 14.21 9.65 32.38
N GLU A 8 15.29 8.94 32.66
CA GLU A 8 16.62 9.53 32.72
C GLU A 8 17.15 9.97 31.35
N TYR A 9 16.91 9.18 30.29
CA TYR A 9 17.31 9.57 28.93
C TYR A 9 16.56 10.83 28.46
N ILE A 10 15.25 10.93 28.75
CA ILE A 10 14.45 12.12 28.44
C ILE A 10 14.91 13.33 29.28
N LYS A 11 15.24 13.15 30.57
CA LYS A 11 15.78 14.24 31.41
C LYS A 11 17.15 14.72 30.93
N LYS A 12 18.03 13.80 30.50
CA LYS A 12 19.39 14.12 30.03
C LYS A 12 19.37 14.84 28.67
N ILE A 13 18.40 14.54 27.81
CA ILE A 13 18.12 15.30 26.59
C ILE A 13 17.57 16.68 26.95
N LYS A 14 16.57 16.78 27.83
CA LYS A 14 15.97 18.07 28.28
C LYS A 14 17.00 19.05 28.85
N PHE A 15 18.02 18.55 29.55
CA PHE A 15 19.04 19.39 30.19
C PHE A 15 20.09 19.93 29.20
N ARG A 16 20.41 19.17 28.12
CA ARG A 16 21.34 19.65 27.07
C ARG A 16 20.68 20.55 26.03
N THR A 17 19.39 20.43 25.79
CA THR A 17 18.70 21.15 24.70
C THR A 17 18.25 22.57 25.07
N ASN A 18 18.08 22.90 26.35
CA ASN A 18 17.64 24.23 26.78
C ASN A 18 18.68 25.35 26.61
N LYS A 19 19.93 25.03 26.22
CA LYS A 19 21.02 26.02 26.17
C LYS A 19 21.48 26.44 24.78
N LEU A 20 21.00 25.83 23.68
CA LEU A 20 21.69 25.98 22.38
C LEU A 20 20.87 26.29 21.12
N CYS A 21 19.52 26.18 21.05
CA CYS A 21 18.78 26.71 19.88
C CYS A 21 17.24 26.64 20.02
N PRO A 22 16.48 27.71 19.73
CA PRO A 22 15.01 27.69 19.68
C PRO A 22 14.42 26.76 18.59
N SER A 23 15.20 26.39 17.58
CA SER A 23 14.78 25.49 16.49
C SER A 23 14.60 24.03 16.92
N LEU A 24 15.07 23.61 18.11
CA LEU A 24 14.90 22.25 18.61
C LEU A 24 13.55 21.98 19.29
N ASN A 25 12.75 23.01 19.59
CA ASN A 25 11.38 22.82 20.09
C ASN A 25 10.46 22.18 19.03
N TYR A 26 10.78 22.31 17.74
CA TYR A 26 10.10 21.57 16.67
C TYR A 26 10.39 20.06 16.73
N LEU A 27 11.64 19.66 16.98
CA LEU A 27 12.06 18.25 17.11
C LEU A 27 11.47 17.54 18.34
N GLN A 28 11.18 18.29 19.41
CA GLN A 28 10.57 17.72 20.62
C GLN A 28 9.06 17.52 20.46
N ASN A 29 8.39 18.29 19.59
CA ASN A 29 7.01 18.03 19.18
C ASN A 29 6.91 16.82 18.23
N ASP A 30 7.94 16.56 17.41
CA ASP A 30 7.96 15.39 16.51
C ASP A 30 7.98 14.03 17.26
N PHE A 31 8.46 13.96 18.51
CA PHE A 31 8.41 12.73 19.29
C PHE A 31 6.99 12.34 19.75
N LEU A 32 6.08 13.30 19.90
CA LEU A 32 4.65 13.07 20.15
C LEU A 32 3.87 12.79 18.86
N ASP A 33 4.43 13.12 17.69
CA ASP A 33 3.78 12.88 16.40
C ASP A 33 3.64 11.39 16.06
N ASN A 34 4.48 10.53 16.64
CA ASN A 34 4.46 9.09 16.40
C ASN A 34 3.35 8.35 17.17
N TYR A 35 2.62 9.03 18.05
CA TYR A 35 1.47 8.43 18.74
C TYR A 35 0.32 8.25 17.75
N LEU A 36 -0.08 7.00 17.51
CA LEU A 36 -1.10 6.60 16.55
C LEU A 36 -2.50 6.77 17.14
N ASP A 37 -3.38 7.40 16.38
CA ASP A 37 -4.80 7.48 16.71
C ASP A 37 -5.43 6.07 16.78
N ALA A 38 -6.28 5.85 17.78
CA ALA A 38 -6.83 4.53 18.09
C ALA A 38 -7.61 3.90 16.92
N ASP A 39 -8.35 4.69 16.13
CA ASP A 39 -9.10 4.14 15.00
C ASP A 39 -8.15 3.78 13.85
N LEU A 40 -7.11 4.59 13.62
CA LEU A 40 -6.13 4.33 12.58
C LEU A 40 -5.29 3.09 12.94
N GLN A 41 -4.95 2.93 14.22
CA GLN A 41 -4.32 1.71 14.72
C GLN A 41 -5.21 0.49 14.50
N LYS A 42 -6.49 0.54 14.89
CA LYS A 42 -7.45 -0.56 14.66
C LYS A 42 -7.62 -0.89 13.19
N TYR A 43 -7.57 0.12 12.31
CA TYR A 43 -7.66 -0.06 10.87
C TYR A 43 -6.45 -0.82 10.28
N LEU A 44 -5.24 -0.51 10.75
CA LEU A 44 -3.98 -1.09 10.27
C LEU A 44 -3.63 -2.43 10.94
N PHE A 45 -4.11 -2.65 12.16
CA PHE A 45 -3.76 -3.80 12.99
C PHE A 45 -3.92 -5.17 12.33
N PRO A 46 -5.02 -5.50 11.61
CA PRO A 46 -5.22 -6.84 11.07
C PRO A 46 -4.11 -7.25 10.10
N ILE A 47 -3.72 -6.32 9.24
CA ILE A 47 -2.70 -6.57 8.22
C ILE A 47 -1.31 -6.58 8.85
N ASN A 48 -1.03 -5.63 9.74
CA ASN A 48 0.26 -5.56 10.44
C ASN A 48 0.51 -6.81 11.29
N LEU A 49 -0.54 -7.35 11.94
CA LEU A 49 -0.46 -8.57 12.73
C LEU A 49 -0.02 -9.76 11.87
N VAL A 50 -0.68 -9.98 10.74
CA VAL A 50 -0.33 -11.13 9.88
C VAL A 50 1.03 -10.93 9.21
N GLN A 51 1.38 -9.70 8.78
CA GLN A 51 2.72 -9.40 8.28
C GLN A 51 3.82 -9.64 9.32
N PHE A 52 3.56 -9.36 10.60
CA PHE A 52 4.47 -9.65 11.69
C PHE A 52 4.64 -11.16 11.89
N VAL A 53 3.54 -11.93 11.87
CA VAL A 53 3.57 -13.41 11.94
C VAL A 53 4.33 -14.01 10.76
N LEU A 54 4.23 -13.41 9.58
CA LEU A 54 4.94 -13.82 8.36
C LEU A 54 6.36 -13.23 8.25
N PHE A 55 6.89 -12.63 9.32
CA PHE A 55 8.24 -12.05 9.39
C PHE A 55 8.55 -11.02 8.30
N SER A 56 7.53 -10.29 7.86
CA SER A 56 7.66 -9.20 6.88
C SER A 56 6.86 -7.96 7.32
N PRO A 57 7.02 -7.48 8.58
CA PRO A 57 6.35 -6.25 9.00
C PRO A 57 6.90 -5.07 8.21
N LYS A 58 6.03 -4.13 7.81
CA LYS A 58 6.43 -2.89 7.14
C LYS A 58 6.88 -1.80 8.12
N TYR A 59 6.37 -1.87 9.34
CA TYR A 59 6.65 -0.98 10.45
C TYR A 59 6.30 -1.72 11.75
N ASN A 60 6.68 -1.17 12.89
CA ASN A 60 6.34 -1.70 14.20
C ASN A 60 5.33 -0.79 14.90
N ILE A 61 4.25 -1.35 15.46
CA ILE A 61 3.32 -0.64 16.32
C ILE A 61 3.45 -1.21 17.72
N ARG A 62 3.94 -0.41 18.67
CA ARG A 62 4.09 -0.79 20.07
C ARG A 62 3.62 0.33 20.99
N ASP A 63 2.76 -0.01 21.95
CA ASP A 63 2.19 0.95 22.92
C ASP A 63 1.56 2.18 22.25
N ASN A 64 0.85 1.96 21.13
CA ASN A 64 0.27 2.99 20.26
C ASN A 64 1.29 3.92 19.58
N PHE A 65 2.58 3.62 19.60
CA PHE A 65 3.58 4.33 18.80
C PHE A 65 3.91 3.52 17.56
N ILE A 66 3.95 4.21 16.41
CA ILE A 66 4.50 3.64 15.19
C ILE A 66 5.98 4.00 15.07
N THR A 67 6.83 3.00 14.84
CA THR A 67 8.27 3.16 14.62
C THR A 67 8.72 2.34 13.44
N SER A 68 9.85 2.69 12.83
CA SER A 68 10.47 1.82 11.83
C SER A 68 10.92 0.51 12.47
N ASN A 69 11.12 -0.50 11.63
CA ASN A 69 11.59 -1.81 12.07
C ASN A 69 12.99 -1.67 12.66
N ASN A 70 13.26 -2.41 13.73
CA ASN A 70 14.61 -2.47 14.28
C ASN A 70 15.52 -3.36 13.38
N ARG A 71 16.84 -3.19 13.51
CA ARG A 71 17.82 -3.96 12.74
C ARG A 71 17.65 -5.46 12.92
N THR A 72 17.27 -5.92 14.12
CA THR A 72 17.05 -7.33 14.41
C THR A 72 15.89 -7.93 13.61
N ILE A 73 14.74 -7.24 13.52
CA ILE A 73 13.59 -7.68 12.73
C ILE A 73 13.97 -7.70 11.25
N ASN A 74 14.71 -6.69 10.77
CA ASN A 74 15.18 -6.65 9.39
C ASN A 74 16.15 -7.80 9.07
N CYS A 75 17.09 -8.11 9.96
CA CYS A 75 17.99 -9.25 9.82
C CYS A 75 17.23 -10.58 9.83
N ILE A 76 16.25 -10.74 10.72
CA ILE A 76 15.40 -11.94 10.77
C ILE A 76 14.61 -12.08 9.46
N SER A 77 14.02 -10.99 8.96
CA SER A 77 13.28 -10.99 7.69
C SER A 77 14.18 -11.40 6.52
N LEU A 78 15.40 -10.86 6.41
CA LEU A 78 16.36 -11.25 5.37
C LEU A 78 16.80 -12.71 5.50
N LEU A 79 17.09 -13.17 6.72
CA LEU A 79 17.51 -14.54 6.96
C LEU A 79 16.41 -15.51 6.56
N ILE A 80 15.16 -15.21 6.91
CA ILE A 80 13.99 -16.01 6.53
C ILE A 80 13.81 -16.00 5.01
N SER A 81 13.88 -14.84 4.35
CA SER A 81 13.85 -14.73 2.88
C SER A 81 14.99 -15.49 2.20
N PHE A 82 16.18 -15.52 2.79
CA PHE A 82 17.29 -16.32 2.30
C PHE A 82 17.05 -17.82 2.48
N CYS A 83 16.55 -18.24 3.65
CA CYS A 83 16.14 -19.63 3.90
C CYS A 83 15.06 -20.07 2.91
N PHE A 84 14.11 -19.19 2.58
CA PHE A 84 13.10 -19.42 1.55
C PHE A 84 13.74 -19.69 0.18
N ILE A 85 14.61 -18.79 -0.28
CA ILE A 85 15.31 -18.92 -1.57
C ILE A 85 16.16 -20.20 -1.60
N LEU A 86 16.88 -20.52 -0.52
CA LEU A 86 17.73 -21.71 -0.45
C LEU A 86 16.91 -22.99 -0.44
N SER A 87 15.86 -23.06 0.39
CA SER A 87 14.92 -24.20 0.41
C SER A 87 14.35 -24.45 -0.98
N TYR A 88 14.15 -23.38 -1.73
CA TYR A 88 13.59 -23.45 -3.06
C TYR A 88 14.59 -23.97 -4.12
N ILE A 89 15.84 -23.51 -4.08
CA ILE A 89 16.92 -24.04 -4.94
C ILE A 89 17.13 -25.53 -4.71
N ILE A 90 17.07 -25.98 -3.44
CA ILE A 90 17.20 -27.40 -3.08
C ILE A 90 16.08 -28.23 -3.74
N ILE A 91 14.84 -27.75 -3.79
CA ILE A 91 13.75 -28.48 -4.47
C ILE A 91 14.09 -28.66 -5.95
N ILE A 92 14.46 -27.59 -6.65
CA ILE A 92 14.77 -27.70 -8.09
C ILE A 92 15.92 -28.69 -8.29
N ALA A 93 16.91 -28.69 -7.41
CA ALA A 93 18.09 -29.54 -7.56
C ALA A 93 17.78 -31.03 -7.30
N PHE A 94 16.88 -31.34 -6.37
CA PHE A 94 16.70 -32.71 -5.86
C PHE A 94 15.36 -33.37 -6.21
N ASP A 95 14.37 -32.62 -6.71
CA ASP A 95 13.07 -33.19 -7.03
C ASP A 95 13.12 -33.90 -8.40
N ASP A 96 13.12 -35.24 -8.38
CA ASP A 96 13.09 -36.14 -9.54
C ASP A 96 11.95 -35.94 -10.57
N PRO A 97 10.74 -35.38 -10.27
CA PRO A 97 9.70 -35.16 -11.29
C PRO A 97 10.16 -34.24 -12.44
N ILE A 98 11.23 -33.46 -12.25
CA ILE A 98 11.86 -32.66 -13.31
C ILE A 98 12.30 -33.52 -14.50
N LYS A 99 12.64 -34.79 -14.29
CA LYS A 99 13.03 -35.71 -15.37
C LYS A 99 11.85 -36.21 -16.21
N LYS A 100 10.62 -36.10 -15.70
CA LYS A 100 9.40 -36.60 -16.38
C LYS A 100 8.66 -35.54 -17.17
N PHE A 101 8.89 -34.26 -16.88
CA PHE A 101 8.18 -33.18 -17.56
C PHE A 101 8.80 -32.86 -18.92
N GLU A 102 7.94 -32.50 -19.87
CA GLU A 102 8.39 -31.92 -21.14
C GLU A 102 9.21 -30.65 -20.88
N LYS A 103 10.24 -30.42 -21.70
CA LYS A 103 11.21 -29.30 -21.55
C LYS A 103 10.53 -27.94 -21.35
N LEU A 104 9.38 -27.71 -22.00
CA LEU A 104 8.62 -26.47 -21.90
C LEU A 104 8.04 -26.27 -20.49
N LEU A 105 7.40 -27.30 -19.92
CA LEU A 105 6.80 -27.20 -18.60
C LEU A 105 7.88 -27.01 -17.52
N LEU A 106 9.02 -27.69 -17.67
CA LEU A 106 10.18 -27.48 -16.80
C LEU A 106 10.68 -26.04 -16.86
N THR A 107 10.78 -25.45 -18.05
CA THR A 107 11.20 -24.06 -18.22
C THR A 107 10.25 -23.09 -17.54
N LEU A 108 8.93 -23.28 -17.71
CA LEU A 108 7.91 -22.46 -17.05
C LEU A 108 7.92 -22.62 -15.53
N PHE A 109 8.16 -23.83 -15.06
CA PHE A 109 8.33 -24.13 -13.63
C PHE A 109 9.53 -23.35 -13.09
N VAL A 110 10.74 -23.56 -13.64
CA VAL A 110 11.97 -22.85 -13.20
C VAL A 110 11.77 -21.32 -13.23
N LEU A 111 11.20 -20.78 -14.30
CA LEU A 111 10.91 -19.35 -14.42
C LEU A 111 9.95 -18.85 -13.33
N LYS A 112 8.85 -19.58 -13.09
CA LYS A 112 7.84 -19.22 -12.09
C LYS A 112 8.48 -19.01 -10.73
N TYR A 113 9.34 -19.92 -10.32
CA TYR A 113 9.91 -19.80 -9.00
C TYR A 113 11.14 -18.91 -8.91
N PHE A 114 11.91 -18.77 -10.00
CA PHE A 114 12.88 -17.69 -10.09
C PHE A 114 12.21 -16.34 -9.81
N LEU A 115 11.05 -16.10 -10.43
CA LEU A 115 10.25 -14.89 -10.19
C LEU A 115 9.76 -14.78 -8.73
N TYR A 116 9.39 -15.88 -8.07
CA TYR A 116 9.05 -15.84 -6.64
C TYR A 116 10.25 -15.51 -5.74
N CYS A 117 11.43 -16.08 -6.00
CA CYS A 117 12.65 -15.76 -5.27
C CYS A 117 13.02 -14.28 -5.43
N VAL A 118 12.97 -13.77 -6.66
CA VAL A 118 13.18 -12.35 -6.94
C VAL A 118 12.15 -11.50 -6.22
N GLY A 119 10.86 -11.84 -6.30
CA GLY A 119 9.78 -11.11 -5.62
C GLY A 119 9.93 -11.09 -4.09
N CYS A 120 10.30 -12.22 -3.48
CA CYS A 120 10.55 -12.32 -2.04
C CYS A 120 11.76 -11.46 -1.62
N GLY A 121 12.86 -11.55 -2.37
CA GLY A 121 14.06 -10.74 -2.16
C GLY A 121 13.76 -9.25 -2.27
N LEU A 122 13.12 -8.84 -3.37
CA LEU A 122 12.71 -7.44 -3.59
C LEU A 122 11.79 -6.94 -2.48
N ASN A 123 10.77 -7.70 -2.10
CA ASN A 123 9.86 -7.31 -1.02
C ASN A 123 10.61 -7.09 0.31
N SER A 124 11.58 -7.96 0.62
CA SER A 124 12.39 -7.82 1.84
C SER A 124 13.29 -6.59 1.78
N ILE A 125 13.97 -6.37 0.65
CA ILE A 125 14.82 -5.21 0.41
C ILE A 125 14.00 -3.92 0.50
N VAL A 126 12.85 -3.86 -0.16
CA VAL A 126 11.94 -2.70 -0.15
C VAL A 126 11.44 -2.43 1.27
N ASN A 127 10.99 -3.44 2.00
CA ASN A 127 10.53 -3.25 3.38
C ASN A 127 11.63 -2.71 4.30
N ILE A 128 12.90 -3.07 4.05
CA ILE A 128 14.04 -2.58 4.83
C ILE A 128 14.39 -1.14 4.46
N ILE A 129 14.63 -0.89 3.16
CA ILE A 129 15.02 0.42 2.64
C ILE A 129 13.93 1.46 2.89
N GLN A 130 12.66 1.08 2.71
CA GLN A 130 11.51 1.98 2.80
C GLN A 130 10.79 1.91 4.16
N SER A 131 11.39 1.29 5.18
CA SER A 131 10.76 1.19 6.51
C SER A 131 10.40 2.56 7.11
N ASP A 132 11.29 3.54 7.02
CA ASP A 132 11.01 4.91 7.47
C ASP A 132 9.94 5.59 6.60
N THR A 133 9.94 5.32 5.30
CA THR A 133 8.95 5.83 4.34
C THR A 133 7.55 5.28 4.64
N HIS A 134 7.43 4.00 5.02
CA HIS A 134 6.17 3.41 5.45
C HIS A 134 5.63 4.07 6.72
N VAL A 135 6.49 4.33 7.70
CA VAL A 135 6.10 5.07 8.92
C VAL A 135 5.63 6.47 8.54
N MET A 136 6.40 7.19 7.72
CA MET A 136 6.07 8.54 7.25
C MET A 136 4.72 8.57 6.52
N LEU A 137 4.40 7.55 5.71
CA LEU A 137 3.11 7.39 5.05
C LEU A 137 1.97 7.35 6.08
N ILE A 138 2.07 6.50 7.11
CA ILE A 138 1.04 6.39 8.15
C ILE A 138 0.91 7.70 8.94
N LEU A 139 2.02 8.33 9.32
CA LEU A 139 2.00 9.60 10.03
C LEU A 139 1.39 10.72 9.18
N THR A 140 1.63 10.69 7.88
CA THR A 140 1.04 11.62 6.93
C THR A 140 -0.48 11.45 6.86
N ILE A 141 -0.96 10.20 6.77
CA ILE A 141 -2.38 9.86 6.84
C ILE A 141 -2.99 10.32 8.17
N GLN A 142 -2.30 10.13 9.28
CA GLN A 142 -2.75 10.63 10.58
C GLN A 142 -2.85 12.15 10.61
N LYS A 143 -1.88 12.88 10.06
CA LYS A 143 -1.92 14.35 9.96
C LYS A 143 -3.10 14.81 9.12
N ILE A 144 -3.40 14.10 8.03
CA ILE A 144 -4.60 14.31 7.21
C ILE A 144 -5.88 14.06 8.04
N LYS A 145 -5.94 12.96 8.82
CA LYS A 145 -7.08 12.67 9.72
C LYS A 145 -7.30 13.78 10.75
N LYS A 146 -6.25 14.19 11.47
CA LYS A 146 -6.32 15.24 12.51
C LYS A 146 -6.83 16.56 11.94
N TYR A 147 -6.48 16.84 10.68
CA TYR A 147 -6.95 18.03 9.99
C TYR A 147 -8.45 17.98 9.69
N PHE A 148 -8.93 16.86 9.17
CA PHE A 148 -10.35 16.63 8.90
C PHE A 148 -11.09 16.09 10.12
N LYS A 149 -11.04 16.78 11.27
CA LYS A 149 -11.61 16.35 12.58
C LYS A 149 -12.96 15.59 12.55
N LEU A 150 -13.76 15.76 11.49
CA LEU A 150 -15.05 15.13 11.23
C LEU A 150 -14.98 13.71 10.64
N VAL A 151 -13.83 13.24 10.13
CA VAL A 151 -13.72 11.89 9.55
C VAL A 151 -13.18 10.91 10.56
N THR A 152 -14.12 10.30 11.26
CA THR A 152 -13.89 9.01 11.92
C THR A 152 -13.70 7.95 10.85
N ILE A 153 -12.70 7.09 11.03
CA ILE A 153 -12.59 5.88 10.21
C ILE A 153 -13.80 5.03 10.58
N ASP A 154 -14.72 4.85 9.62
CA ASP A 154 -15.93 4.08 9.83
C ASP A 154 -15.58 2.68 10.36
N ASN A 155 -16.25 2.27 11.44
CA ASN A 155 -16.14 0.92 12.01
C ASN A 155 -16.35 -0.15 10.93
N ARG A 156 -17.22 0.11 9.94
CA ARG A 156 -17.39 -0.76 8.77
C ARG A 156 -16.09 -0.96 8.01
N SER A 157 -15.28 0.08 7.82
CA SER A 157 -14.00 -0.02 7.11
C SER A 157 -12.99 -0.89 7.85
N ILE A 158 -12.99 -0.85 9.19
CA ILE A 158 -12.18 -1.70 10.06
C ILE A 158 -12.63 -3.16 9.96
N ILE A 159 -13.95 -3.41 10.07
CA ILE A 159 -14.52 -4.76 9.95
C ILE A 159 -14.21 -5.36 8.57
N ILE A 160 -14.39 -4.59 7.49
CA ILE A 160 -14.09 -5.08 6.14
C ILE A 160 -12.58 -5.40 6.01
N SER A 161 -11.68 -4.66 6.69
CA SER A 161 -10.23 -4.97 6.72
C SER A 161 -9.97 -6.36 7.32
N TRP A 162 -10.55 -6.64 8.49
CA TRP A 162 -10.48 -7.97 9.12
C TRP A 162 -11.05 -9.06 8.23
N VAL A 163 -12.23 -8.84 7.65
CA VAL A 163 -12.89 -9.83 6.78
C VAL A 163 -11.99 -10.19 5.59
N HIS A 164 -11.28 -9.24 4.98
CA HIS A 164 -10.37 -9.55 3.87
C HIS A 164 -9.17 -10.38 4.32
N VAL A 165 -8.57 -10.03 5.46
CA VAL A 165 -7.44 -10.80 6.02
C VAL A 165 -7.88 -12.21 6.39
N LEU A 166 -9.05 -12.37 7.02
CA LEU A 166 -9.61 -13.67 7.39
C LEU A 166 -9.95 -14.52 6.18
N ILE A 167 -10.64 -13.97 5.17
CA ILE A 167 -10.94 -14.69 3.91
C ILE A 167 -9.64 -15.18 3.26
N LEU A 168 -8.62 -14.32 3.20
CA LEU A 168 -7.34 -14.66 2.61
C LEU A 168 -6.64 -15.78 3.40
N CYS A 169 -6.52 -15.64 4.73
CA CYS A 169 -5.88 -16.66 5.56
C CYS A 169 -6.65 -18.00 5.48
N SER A 170 -7.98 -17.97 5.55
CA SER A 170 -8.81 -19.16 5.42
C SER A 170 -8.63 -19.84 4.06
N PHE A 171 -8.52 -19.09 2.97
CA PHE A 171 -8.25 -19.64 1.64
C PHE A 171 -6.93 -20.44 1.62
N TYR A 172 -5.84 -19.87 2.16
CA TYR A 172 -4.55 -20.54 2.20
C TYR A 172 -4.50 -21.72 3.17
N ILE A 173 -5.19 -21.63 4.33
CA ILE A 173 -5.30 -22.74 5.29
C ILE A 173 -6.07 -23.91 4.67
N LEU A 174 -7.22 -23.67 4.05
CA LEU A 174 -8.00 -24.71 3.38
C LEU A 174 -7.20 -25.37 2.25
N TYR A 175 -6.46 -24.57 1.49
CA TYR A 175 -5.59 -25.06 0.43
C TYR A 175 -4.47 -25.96 0.99
N TYR A 176 -3.85 -25.54 2.09
CA TYR A 176 -2.83 -26.30 2.79
C TYR A 176 -3.37 -27.63 3.34
N LEU A 177 -4.55 -27.63 3.97
CA LEU A 177 -5.20 -28.84 4.47
C LEU A 177 -5.53 -29.83 3.35
N PHE A 178 -5.99 -29.32 2.21
CA PHE A 178 -6.27 -30.15 1.04
C PHE A 178 -5.01 -30.87 0.53
N HIS A 179 -3.87 -30.18 0.50
CA HIS A 179 -2.59 -30.77 0.14
C HIS A 179 -2.11 -31.83 1.13
N ILE A 180 -2.30 -31.60 2.44
CA ILE A 180 -1.98 -32.62 3.46
C ILE A 180 -2.75 -33.92 3.23
N ILE A 181 -4.01 -33.84 2.78
CA ILE A 181 -4.85 -35.02 2.55
C ILE A 181 -4.44 -35.77 1.27
N LYS A 182 -4.01 -35.05 0.22
CA LYS A 182 -3.75 -35.63 -1.10
C LYS A 182 -2.31 -36.05 -1.32
N GLU A 183 -1.35 -35.35 -0.73
CA GLU A 183 0.07 -35.52 -0.98
C GLU A 183 0.85 -35.57 0.33
N LYS A 184 2.06 -36.15 0.28
CA LYS A 184 2.99 -36.05 1.41
C LYS A 184 3.44 -34.61 1.53
N LEU A 185 3.04 -33.96 2.62
CA LEU A 185 3.42 -32.59 2.88
C LEU A 185 4.95 -32.45 2.96
N THR A 186 5.50 -31.58 2.13
CA THR A 186 6.89 -31.14 2.23
C THR A 186 6.95 -29.76 2.88
N LEU A 187 8.00 -29.50 3.67
CA LEU A 187 8.23 -28.17 4.27
C LEU A 187 8.27 -27.05 3.23
N THR A 188 8.64 -27.39 2.01
CA THR A 188 8.77 -26.46 0.89
C THR A 188 7.42 -25.97 0.36
N MET A 189 6.40 -26.83 0.37
CA MET A 189 5.02 -26.42 0.05
C MET A 189 4.49 -25.43 1.08
N VAL A 190 4.73 -25.68 2.38
CA VAL A 190 4.38 -24.75 3.47
C VAL A 190 4.96 -23.36 3.16
N PHE A 191 6.26 -23.33 2.89
CA PHE A 191 6.97 -22.09 2.63
C PHE A 191 6.46 -21.36 1.39
N THR A 192 6.16 -22.09 0.31
CA THR A 192 5.57 -21.51 -0.91
C THR A 192 4.22 -20.86 -0.60
N TYR A 193 3.36 -21.48 0.21
CA TYR A 193 2.07 -20.90 0.58
C TYR A 193 2.20 -19.67 1.47
N LEU A 194 3.16 -19.65 2.39
CA LEU A 194 3.43 -18.47 3.21
C LEU A 194 3.88 -17.28 2.36
N LEU A 195 4.73 -17.51 1.34
CA LEU A 195 5.16 -16.45 0.41
C LEU A 195 4.00 -15.92 -0.45
N LEU A 196 3.16 -16.82 -0.97
CA LEU A 196 1.99 -16.44 -1.74
C LEU A 196 0.99 -15.65 -0.88
N LEU A 197 0.75 -16.08 0.36
CA LEU A 197 -0.08 -15.36 1.33
C LEU A 197 0.49 -13.97 1.61
N LEU A 198 1.81 -13.84 1.78
CA LEU A 198 2.48 -12.56 2.01
C LEU A 198 2.31 -11.59 0.82
N ALA A 199 2.48 -12.08 -0.41
CA ALA A 199 2.28 -11.28 -1.62
C ALA A 199 0.83 -10.76 -1.73
N ASP A 200 -0.15 -11.62 -1.47
CA ASP A 200 -1.56 -11.23 -1.47
C ASP A 200 -1.89 -10.24 -0.34
N LEU A 201 -1.33 -10.43 0.86
CA LEU A 201 -1.50 -9.48 1.97
C LEU A 201 -0.93 -8.11 1.65
N ASN A 202 0.22 -8.06 0.97
CA ASN A 202 0.78 -6.80 0.47
C ASN A 202 -0.16 -6.12 -0.53
N THR A 203 -0.78 -6.89 -1.41
CA THR A 203 -1.79 -6.37 -2.36
C THR A 203 -3.02 -5.83 -1.62
N VAL A 204 -3.53 -6.56 -0.62
CA VAL A 204 -4.66 -6.13 0.23
C VAL A 204 -4.28 -4.88 1.03
N TYR A 205 -3.08 -4.80 1.58
CA TYR A 205 -2.55 -3.61 2.25
C TYR A 205 -2.61 -2.40 1.31
N MET A 206 -2.05 -2.52 0.11
CA MET A 206 -2.03 -1.47 -0.90
C MET A 206 -3.44 -1.00 -1.27
N LEU A 207 -4.35 -1.95 -1.51
CA LEU A 207 -5.77 -1.68 -1.78
C LEU A 207 -6.41 -0.82 -0.68
N ARG A 208 -6.13 -1.15 0.58
CA ARG A 208 -6.66 -0.42 1.74
C ARG A 208 -6.10 0.98 1.87
N MET A 209 -4.80 1.15 1.67
CA MET A 209 -4.16 2.46 1.72
C MET A 209 -4.72 3.39 0.62
N ILE A 210 -4.86 2.89 -0.61
CA ILE A 210 -5.43 3.66 -1.72
C ILE A 210 -6.89 4.05 -1.43
N LYS A 211 -7.69 3.10 -0.91
CA LYS A 211 -9.08 3.35 -0.54
C LYS A 211 -9.20 4.42 0.54
N LEU A 212 -8.34 4.37 1.56
CA LEU A 212 -8.31 5.36 2.64
C LEU A 212 -7.92 6.75 2.11
N LEU A 213 -6.87 6.85 1.29
CA LEU A 213 -6.45 8.10 0.65
C LEU A 213 -7.55 8.68 -0.25
N ARG A 214 -8.26 7.84 -1.01
CA ARG A 214 -9.42 8.27 -1.81
C ARG A 214 -10.49 8.90 -0.95
N ASN A 215 -10.85 8.29 0.17
CA ASN A 215 -11.90 8.82 1.03
C ASN A 215 -11.52 10.21 1.57
N TYR A 216 -10.26 10.43 1.92
CA TYR A 216 -9.76 11.76 2.29
C TYR A 216 -9.79 12.76 1.14
N LEU A 217 -9.46 12.35 -0.09
CA LEU A 217 -9.59 13.22 -1.27
C LEU A 217 -11.04 13.63 -1.54
N VAL A 218 -11.97 12.67 -1.45
CA VAL A 218 -13.39 12.94 -1.68
C VAL A 218 -13.93 13.91 -0.64
N LEU A 219 -13.57 13.73 0.63
CA LEU A 219 -13.94 14.67 1.67
C LEU A 219 -13.34 16.05 1.42
N TRP A 220 -12.04 16.11 1.09
CA TRP A 220 -11.38 17.37 0.73
C TRP A 220 -12.15 18.08 -0.38
N ILE A 221 -12.51 17.38 -1.46
CA ILE A 221 -13.31 17.92 -2.58
C ILE A 221 -14.64 18.51 -2.08
N THR A 222 -15.35 17.78 -1.22
CA THR A 222 -16.64 18.23 -0.68
C THR A 222 -16.51 19.49 0.16
N GLU A 223 -15.51 19.53 1.06
CA GLU A 223 -15.25 20.71 1.87
C GLU A 223 -14.81 21.91 1.03
N MET A 224 -14.01 21.69 -0.01
CA MET A 224 -13.61 22.75 -0.94
C MET A 224 -14.81 23.33 -1.71
N LYS A 225 -15.75 22.46 -2.14
CA LYS A 225 -16.97 22.91 -2.81
C LYS A 225 -17.87 23.73 -1.87
N GLN A 226 -18.08 23.24 -0.65
CA GLN A 226 -18.86 23.97 0.37
C GLN A 226 -18.23 25.32 0.70
N PHE A 227 -16.91 25.34 0.86
CA PHE A 227 -16.16 26.57 1.10
C PHE A 227 -16.37 27.58 -0.02
N ASN A 228 -16.25 27.18 -1.29
CA ASN A 228 -16.49 28.09 -2.42
C ASN A 228 -17.90 28.68 -2.40
N THR A 229 -18.92 27.87 -2.11
CA THR A 229 -20.29 28.35 -1.99
C THR A 229 -20.44 29.36 -0.85
N SER A 230 -19.79 29.12 0.30
CA SER A 230 -19.81 30.05 1.43
C SER A 230 -19.05 31.35 1.14
N VAL A 231 -17.91 31.28 0.46
CA VAL A 231 -17.08 32.45 0.13
C VAL A 231 -17.78 33.35 -0.86
N VAL A 232 -18.44 32.81 -1.88
CA VAL A 232 -19.25 33.62 -2.81
C VAL A 232 -20.30 34.45 -2.05
N ASN A 233 -20.84 33.92 -0.95
CA ASN A 233 -21.80 34.63 -0.11
C ASN A 233 -21.12 35.61 0.88
N GLU A 234 -19.94 35.28 1.41
CA GLU A 234 -19.23 36.04 2.45
C GLU A 234 -18.24 37.09 1.91
N TYR A 235 -17.88 37.05 0.63
CA TYR A 235 -16.97 38.02 -0.02
C TYR A 235 -17.49 39.47 0.07
N HIS A 236 -18.78 39.64 0.35
CA HIS A 236 -19.37 40.93 0.70
C HIS A 236 -18.97 41.48 2.09
N SER A 237 -18.26 40.72 2.95
CA SER A 237 -18.01 41.06 4.37
C SER A 237 -16.54 41.29 4.79
N ASN A 238 -15.61 41.43 3.84
CA ASN A 238 -14.26 42.00 4.07
C ASN A 238 -13.35 41.28 5.11
N LYS A 239 -13.17 39.95 5.04
CA LYS A 239 -12.21 39.21 5.90
C LYS A 239 -11.20 38.32 5.12
N PRO A 240 -10.18 38.91 4.46
CA PRO A 240 -9.23 38.18 3.62
C PRO A 240 -8.25 37.26 4.38
N THR A 241 -7.92 37.54 5.64
CA THR A 241 -6.84 36.84 6.36
C THR A 241 -7.20 35.40 6.76
N ARG A 242 -8.48 35.10 7.00
CA ARG A 242 -8.95 33.74 7.34
C ARG A 242 -8.95 32.82 6.12
N LEU A 243 -9.19 33.38 4.94
CA LEU A 243 -9.16 32.68 3.66
C LEU A 243 -7.77 32.08 3.40
N LEU A 244 -6.73 32.91 3.53
CA LEU A 244 -5.35 32.51 3.23
C LEU A 244 -4.85 31.36 4.12
N VAL A 245 -5.13 31.42 5.42
CA VAL A 245 -4.74 30.37 6.39
C VAL A 245 -5.49 29.06 6.11
N PHE A 246 -6.78 29.14 5.79
CA PHE A 246 -7.56 27.98 5.39
C PHE A 246 -6.99 27.32 4.13
N TRP A 247 -6.68 28.13 3.10
CA TRP A 247 -6.10 27.70 1.84
C TRP A 247 -4.74 27.04 1.99
N GLN A 248 -3.80 27.68 2.68
CA GLN A 248 -2.47 27.12 2.94
C GLN A 248 -2.56 25.75 3.62
N THR A 249 -3.50 25.60 4.56
CA THR A 249 -3.69 24.33 5.25
C THR A 249 -4.29 23.27 4.33
N LYS A 250 -5.31 23.58 3.52
CA LYS A 250 -5.90 22.66 2.54
C LYS A 250 -4.90 22.21 1.45
N VAL A 251 -4.07 23.13 0.96
CA VAL A 251 -3.00 22.85 -0.01
C VAL A 251 -1.96 21.90 0.59
N SER A 252 -1.57 22.12 1.85
CA SER A 252 -0.61 21.25 2.55
C SER A 252 -1.14 19.81 2.71
N VAL A 253 -2.45 19.65 2.90
CA VAL A 253 -3.11 18.34 3.02
C VAL A 253 -3.16 17.62 1.69
N LEU A 254 -3.48 18.32 0.59
CA LEU A 254 -3.42 17.70 -0.74
C LEU A 254 -1.99 17.27 -1.09
N LYS A 255 -0.98 18.10 -0.80
CA LYS A 255 0.43 17.74 -0.99
C LYS A 255 0.77 16.45 -0.24
N ARG A 256 0.36 16.34 1.03
CA ARG A 256 0.52 15.13 1.85
C ARG A 256 -0.16 13.89 1.26
N ILE A 257 -1.36 14.03 0.68
CA ILE A 257 -2.04 12.92 0.01
C ILE A 257 -1.26 12.49 -1.25
N LEU A 258 -0.73 13.44 -2.01
CA LEU A 258 0.08 13.16 -3.19
C LEU A 258 1.39 12.44 -2.81
N ASP A 259 2.07 12.91 -1.75
CA ASP A 259 3.29 12.29 -1.24
C ASP A 259 3.02 10.85 -0.77
N ALA A 260 1.90 10.63 -0.05
CA ALA A 260 1.46 9.30 0.35
C ALA A 260 1.19 8.36 -0.84
N THR A 261 0.65 8.92 -1.91
CA THR A 261 0.34 8.19 -3.15
C THR A 261 1.59 7.80 -3.91
N TYR A 262 2.60 8.68 -3.91
CA TYR A 262 3.90 8.42 -4.49
C TYR A 262 4.56 7.21 -3.81
N ILE A 263 4.55 7.18 -2.48
CA ILE A 263 5.08 6.05 -1.69
C ILE A 263 4.33 4.75 -2.02
N CYS A 264 3.00 4.82 -2.16
CA CYS A 264 2.19 3.66 -2.52
C CYS A 264 2.56 3.07 -3.90
N LYS A 265 2.95 3.89 -4.87
CA LYS A 265 3.27 3.42 -6.22
C LYS A 265 4.54 2.57 -6.25
N GLU A 266 5.60 3.01 -5.58
CA GLU A 266 6.89 2.32 -5.49
C GLU A 266 6.79 0.90 -4.90
N LEU A 267 5.69 0.61 -4.20
CA LEU A 267 5.45 -0.69 -3.55
C LEU A 267 4.72 -1.71 -4.44
N CYS A 268 4.31 -1.35 -5.65
CA CYS A 268 3.30 -2.10 -6.42
C CYS A 268 3.81 -2.85 -7.68
N GLU A 269 5.11 -2.90 -7.95
CA GLU A 269 5.64 -3.50 -9.19
C GLU A 269 6.21 -4.91 -8.97
N ILE A 270 5.38 -5.97 -9.04
CA ILE A 270 5.85 -7.37 -9.14
C ILE A 270 4.91 -8.21 -10.05
N PRO A 271 5.43 -8.96 -11.04
CA PRO A 271 4.63 -9.83 -11.92
C PRO A 271 4.37 -11.24 -11.34
N ILE A 272 3.22 -11.83 -11.70
CA ILE A 272 2.78 -13.17 -11.24
C ILE A 272 2.67 -14.14 -12.44
N PRO A 273 3.38 -15.29 -12.44
CA PRO A 273 3.21 -16.36 -13.41
C PRO A 273 2.48 -17.61 -12.85
N ASN A 274 1.79 -18.34 -13.74
CA ASN A 274 0.88 -19.48 -13.48
C ASN A 274 1.31 -20.71 -14.32
N MET A 275 1.33 -21.96 -13.83
CA MET A 275 0.37 -23.08 -14.09
C MET A 275 0.89 -24.38 -13.40
N GLY A 276 0.04 -25.29 -12.87
CA GLY A 276 -0.27 -26.68 -13.34
C GLY A 276 0.08 -27.70 -12.22
N SER A 277 -0.70 -28.68 -11.73
CA SER A 277 -1.93 -29.43 -12.10
C SER A 277 -2.89 -29.62 -10.89
N TYR A 278 -4.08 -29.00 -10.93
CA TYR A 278 -5.23 -29.18 -10.02
C TYR A 278 -6.39 -28.35 -10.62
N THR A 279 -7.09 -28.81 -11.66
CA THR A 279 -7.92 -27.92 -12.52
C THR A 279 -8.91 -27.02 -11.78
N LEU A 280 -9.68 -27.55 -10.83
CA LEU A 280 -10.59 -26.75 -9.98
C LEU A 280 -9.83 -25.78 -9.05
N PHE A 281 -8.73 -26.19 -8.45
CA PHE A 281 -7.98 -25.31 -7.53
C PHE A 281 -7.15 -24.27 -8.27
N LEU A 282 -6.58 -24.61 -9.42
CA LEU A 282 -5.94 -23.66 -10.34
C LEU A 282 -6.95 -22.65 -10.83
N PHE A 283 -8.17 -23.09 -11.14
CA PHE A 283 -9.26 -22.17 -11.46
C PHE A 283 -9.55 -21.23 -10.29
N MET A 284 -9.73 -21.76 -9.05
CA MET A 284 -9.95 -20.93 -7.86
C MET A 284 -8.79 -19.96 -7.58
N PHE A 285 -7.55 -20.40 -7.72
CA PHE A 285 -6.36 -19.57 -7.52
C PHE A 285 -6.25 -18.47 -8.59
N THR A 286 -6.55 -18.81 -9.84
CA THR A 286 -6.59 -17.86 -10.97
C THR A 286 -7.72 -16.86 -10.77
N LEU A 287 -8.92 -17.32 -10.38
CA LEU A 287 -10.07 -16.47 -10.07
C LEU A 287 -9.75 -15.50 -8.93
N LYS A 288 -9.07 -15.97 -7.88
CA LYS A 288 -8.59 -15.14 -6.76
C LYS A 288 -7.62 -14.06 -7.26
N ASN A 289 -6.62 -14.41 -8.06
CA ASN A 289 -5.66 -13.44 -8.60
C ASN A 289 -6.35 -12.40 -9.51
N ILE A 290 -7.26 -12.84 -10.38
CA ILE A 290 -8.06 -11.95 -11.25
C ILE A 290 -8.93 -11.02 -10.39
N THR A 291 -9.55 -11.54 -9.33
CA THR A 291 -10.38 -10.75 -8.40
C THR A 291 -9.56 -9.68 -7.69
N LEU A 292 -8.39 -10.03 -7.15
CA LEU A 292 -7.48 -9.07 -6.51
C LEU A 292 -7.00 -8.00 -7.51
N LEU A 293 -6.63 -8.41 -8.73
CA LEU A 293 -6.24 -7.51 -9.80
C LEU A 293 -7.37 -6.56 -10.22
N PHE A 294 -8.60 -7.06 -10.30
CA PHE A 294 -9.77 -6.24 -10.59
C PHE A 294 -10.04 -5.24 -9.47
N LEU A 295 -10.02 -5.69 -8.21
CA LEU A 295 -10.21 -4.82 -7.04
C LEU A 295 -9.19 -3.70 -6.97
N ILE A 296 -7.89 -3.99 -7.17
CA ILE A 296 -6.85 -2.96 -7.15
C ILE A 296 -6.98 -1.99 -8.33
N SER A 297 -7.26 -2.49 -9.53
CA SER A 297 -7.45 -1.64 -10.72
C SER A 297 -8.67 -0.72 -10.56
N PHE A 298 -9.76 -1.26 -10.01
CA PHE A 298 -10.99 -0.51 -9.77
C PHE A 298 -10.83 0.56 -8.68
N GLU A 299 -10.21 0.23 -7.55
CA GLU A 299 -9.97 1.23 -6.49
C GLU A 299 -8.96 2.30 -6.95
N ARG A 300 -7.97 1.94 -7.76
CA ARG A 300 -7.04 2.89 -8.41
C ARG A 300 -7.76 3.83 -9.35
N GLU A 301 -8.65 3.32 -10.21
CA GLU A 301 -9.44 4.17 -11.12
C GLU A 301 -10.30 5.17 -10.34
N LYS A 302 -11.01 4.71 -9.30
CA LYS A 302 -11.80 5.60 -8.44
C LYS A 302 -10.94 6.64 -7.73
N TYR A 303 -9.76 6.24 -7.26
CA TYR A 303 -8.79 7.16 -6.69
C TYR A 303 -8.36 8.21 -7.74
N PHE A 304 -8.10 7.77 -8.96
CA PHE A 304 -7.70 8.64 -10.06
C PHE A 304 -8.82 9.62 -10.47
N VAL A 305 -10.07 9.17 -10.55
CA VAL A 305 -11.22 10.04 -10.80
C VAL A 305 -11.37 11.08 -9.70
N ALA A 306 -11.23 10.68 -8.42
CA ALA A 306 -11.20 11.63 -7.31
C ALA A 306 -10.05 12.65 -7.50
N LEU A 307 -8.86 12.19 -7.88
CA LEU A 307 -7.72 13.07 -8.13
C LEU A 307 -7.98 14.07 -9.27
N LYS A 308 -8.61 13.65 -10.37
CA LYS A 308 -9.01 14.53 -11.48
C LYS A 308 -10.06 15.55 -11.03
N ASN A 309 -11.01 15.13 -10.20
CA ASN A 309 -12.02 16.02 -9.63
C ASN A 309 -11.39 17.09 -8.73
N THR A 310 -10.27 16.81 -8.06
CA THR A 310 -9.54 17.87 -7.34
C THR A 310 -9.02 18.95 -8.29
N GLU A 311 -8.50 18.59 -9.47
CA GLU A 311 -8.06 19.58 -10.47
C GLU A 311 -9.24 20.45 -10.95
N VAL A 312 -10.41 19.87 -11.16
CA VAL A 312 -11.60 20.63 -11.58
C VAL A 312 -12.01 21.65 -10.51
N VAL A 313 -12.05 21.24 -9.24
CA VAL A 313 -12.37 22.16 -8.12
C VAL A 313 -11.31 23.25 -7.99
N LEU A 314 -10.03 22.92 -8.19
CA LEU A 314 -8.93 23.89 -8.20
C LEU A 314 -9.02 24.86 -9.40
N LEU A 315 -9.56 24.43 -10.53
CA LEU A 315 -9.78 25.31 -11.68
C LEU A 315 -10.95 26.26 -11.47
N MET A 316 -12.07 25.75 -10.96
CA MET A 316 -13.25 26.58 -10.63
C MET A 316 -12.90 27.67 -9.62
N THR A 317 -12.00 27.38 -8.68
CA THR A 317 -11.52 28.36 -7.68
C THR A 317 -10.61 29.41 -8.27
N THR A 318 -9.75 29.05 -9.24
CA THR A 318 -8.86 30.03 -9.89
C THR A 318 -9.54 31.03 -10.81
N VAL A 319 -10.79 30.78 -11.23
CA VAL A 319 -11.56 31.69 -12.10
C VAL A 319 -12.24 32.80 -11.30
N ALA A 320 -12.44 32.61 -9.98
CA ALA A 320 -12.87 33.70 -9.10
C ALA A 320 -11.78 34.79 -9.01
N ASP A 321 -12.14 36.02 -8.65
CA ASP A 321 -11.20 37.13 -8.41
C ASP A 321 -10.35 36.84 -7.16
N VAL A 322 -9.34 36.00 -7.35
CA VAL A 322 -8.45 35.48 -6.32
C VAL A 322 -7.17 36.31 -6.26
N SER A 323 -6.61 36.48 -5.05
CA SER A 323 -5.33 37.18 -4.87
C SER A 323 -4.16 36.54 -5.67
N PRO A 324 -3.14 37.31 -6.06
CA PRO A 324 -1.99 36.79 -6.82
C PRO A 324 -1.26 35.61 -6.13
N ASP A 325 -1.14 35.64 -4.81
CA ASP A 325 -0.44 34.60 -4.03
C ASP A 325 -1.22 33.29 -4.00
N GLU A 326 -2.54 33.36 -3.82
CA GLU A 326 -3.42 32.19 -3.92
C GLU A 326 -3.36 31.61 -5.33
N ARG A 327 -3.37 32.44 -6.39
CA ARG A 327 -3.20 32.00 -7.78
C ARG A 327 -1.89 31.24 -7.98
N LEU A 328 -0.80 31.66 -7.35
CA LEU A 328 0.48 30.95 -7.38
C LEU A 328 0.41 29.59 -6.66
N ALA A 329 -0.25 29.54 -5.50
CA ALA A 329 -0.46 28.30 -4.76
C ALA A 329 -1.28 27.29 -5.58
N TYR A 330 -2.36 27.72 -6.24
CA TYR A 330 -3.15 26.87 -7.14
C TYR A 330 -2.34 26.33 -8.32
N LYS A 331 -1.56 27.20 -8.98
CA LYS A 331 -0.68 26.78 -10.08
C LYS A 331 0.32 25.72 -9.61
N THR A 332 0.89 25.90 -8.42
CA THR A 332 1.83 24.95 -7.81
C THR A 332 1.16 23.62 -7.51
N LEU A 333 -0.02 23.65 -6.88
CA LEU A 333 -0.78 22.46 -6.54
C LEU A 333 -1.24 21.70 -7.79
N ARG A 334 -1.66 22.42 -8.84
CA ARG A 334 -1.99 21.83 -10.15
C ARG A 334 -0.78 21.16 -10.79
N ARG A 335 0.40 21.80 -10.73
CA ARG A 335 1.67 21.19 -11.21
C ARG A 335 2.00 19.92 -10.43
N LEU A 336 1.87 19.94 -9.09
CA LEU A 336 2.06 18.75 -8.25
C LEU A 336 1.07 17.65 -8.59
N ASN A 337 -0.21 17.98 -8.77
CA ASN A 337 -1.23 17.00 -9.11
C ASN A 337 -0.98 16.37 -10.49
N ARG A 338 -0.61 17.18 -11.50
CA ARG A 338 -0.20 16.69 -12.81
C ARG A 338 1.07 15.85 -12.76
N ALA A 339 2.04 16.22 -11.94
CA ALA A 339 3.25 15.44 -11.74
C ALA A 339 2.94 14.08 -11.11
N ALA A 340 2.12 14.05 -10.06
CA ALA A 340 1.66 12.81 -9.43
C ALA A 340 0.88 11.94 -10.41
N TYR A 341 -0.01 12.53 -11.21
CA TYR A 341 -0.72 11.81 -12.27
C TYR A 341 0.22 11.24 -13.33
N LYS A 342 1.14 12.06 -13.85
CA LYS A 342 2.14 11.64 -14.83
C LYS A 342 3.01 10.53 -14.28
N MET A 343 3.41 10.62 -13.01
CA MET A 343 4.18 9.58 -12.33
C MET A 343 3.39 8.28 -12.17
N MET A 344 2.09 8.33 -11.86
CA MET A 344 1.26 7.11 -11.85
C MET A 344 1.13 6.45 -13.24
N ASN A 345 1.28 7.24 -14.31
CA ASN A 345 1.33 6.75 -15.69
C ASN A 345 2.75 6.42 -16.19
N SER A 346 3.82 6.74 -15.43
CA SER A 346 5.20 6.74 -15.94
C SER A 346 5.91 5.38 -15.92
N SER A 347 5.27 4.32 -15.42
CA SER A 347 5.70 2.95 -15.74
C SER A 347 5.26 2.66 -17.17
N SER A 348 5.97 3.23 -18.14
CA SER A 348 5.63 3.32 -19.57
C SER A 348 5.31 1.99 -20.26
N MET A 349 5.64 0.85 -19.64
CA MET A 349 5.28 -0.46 -20.17
C MET A 349 3.81 -0.82 -19.98
N VAL A 350 3.16 -0.42 -18.88
CA VAL A 350 1.76 -0.78 -18.60
C VAL A 350 1.08 0.31 -17.76
N THR A 351 0.12 1.02 -18.36
CA THR A 351 -0.81 1.86 -17.61
C THR A 351 -1.77 0.96 -16.83
N VAL A 352 -1.67 0.99 -15.50
CA VAL A 352 -2.60 0.29 -14.60
C VAL A 352 -3.86 1.14 -14.46
N ASP A 353 -4.70 1.11 -15.48
CA ASP A 353 -6.02 1.73 -15.53
C ASP A 353 -7.13 0.68 -15.33
N ALA A 354 -8.39 1.10 -15.25
CA ALA A 354 -9.53 0.17 -15.21
C ALA A 354 -9.61 -0.76 -16.45
N LYS A 355 -8.85 -0.48 -17.51
CA LYS A 355 -8.78 -1.31 -18.72
C LYS A 355 -7.72 -2.41 -18.61
N LEU A 356 -6.80 -2.35 -17.66
CA LEU A 356 -5.77 -3.38 -17.49
C LEU A 356 -6.36 -4.79 -17.30
N PRO A 357 -7.35 -5.02 -16.40
CA PRO A 357 -7.99 -6.33 -16.30
C PRO A 357 -8.67 -6.76 -17.60
N LEU A 358 -9.31 -5.83 -18.32
CA LEU A 358 -9.94 -6.12 -19.62
C LEU A 358 -8.92 -6.54 -20.67
N ARG A 359 -7.77 -5.86 -20.73
CA ARG A 359 -6.66 -6.21 -21.63
C ARG A 359 -6.11 -7.59 -21.30
N ILE A 360 -5.90 -7.90 -20.02
CA ILE A 360 -5.42 -9.21 -19.58
C ILE A 360 -6.42 -10.31 -19.90
N ILE A 361 -7.71 -10.10 -19.64
CA ILE A 361 -8.77 -11.06 -20.00
C ILE A 361 -8.84 -11.26 -21.51
N SER A 362 -8.72 -10.18 -22.30
CA SER A 362 -8.67 -10.28 -23.76
C SER A 362 -7.50 -11.13 -24.24
N VAL A 363 -6.29 -10.90 -23.70
CA VAL A 363 -5.10 -11.68 -24.04
C VAL A 363 -5.28 -13.14 -23.64
N LEU A 364 -5.76 -13.41 -22.42
CA LEU A 364 -6.05 -14.77 -21.94
C LEU A 364 -7.07 -15.47 -22.83
N ALA A 365 -8.15 -14.80 -23.20
CA ALA A 365 -9.17 -15.35 -24.09
C ALA A 365 -8.59 -15.70 -25.46
N THR A 366 -7.77 -14.82 -26.05
CA THR A 366 -7.08 -15.09 -27.32
C THR A 366 -6.16 -16.31 -27.21
N TYR A 367 -5.34 -16.42 -26.16
CA TYR A 367 -4.48 -17.58 -25.95
C TYR A 367 -5.27 -18.87 -25.75
N VAL A 368 -6.37 -18.84 -24.98
CA VAL A 368 -7.24 -19.99 -24.78
C VAL A 368 -7.87 -20.44 -26.09
N ILE A 369 -8.37 -19.50 -26.92
CA ILE A 369 -8.93 -19.82 -28.24
C ILE A 369 -7.88 -20.48 -29.13
N VAL A 370 -6.67 -19.91 -29.21
CA VAL A 370 -5.58 -20.47 -30.03
C VAL A 370 -5.19 -21.88 -29.55
N LEU A 371 -5.08 -22.10 -28.24
CA LEU A 371 -4.79 -23.42 -27.69
C LEU A 371 -5.90 -24.43 -27.97
N LEU A 372 -7.17 -24.02 -27.89
CA LEU A 372 -8.30 -24.87 -28.24
C LEU A 372 -8.29 -25.21 -29.73
N GLN A 373 -7.96 -24.26 -30.61
CA GLN A 373 -7.82 -24.52 -32.05
C GLN A 373 -6.75 -25.59 -32.31
N PHE A 374 -5.58 -25.51 -31.69
CA PHE A 374 -4.52 -26.52 -31.82
C PHE A 374 -4.87 -27.88 -31.18
N ALA A 375 -5.83 -27.94 -30.26
CA ALA A 375 -6.23 -29.18 -29.62
C ALA A 375 -7.31 -29.95 -30.43
N PHE A 376 -8.09 -29.25 -31.26
CA PHE A 376 -9.19 -29.84 -32.03
C PHE A 376 -8.94 -29.93 -33.54
N LEU A 377 -7.91 -29.26 -34.07
CA LEU A 377 -7.34 -29.46 -35.40
C LEU A 377 -6.21 -30.48 -35.33
#